data_AF-V5GSW5-F1
#
_entry.id   AF-V5GSW5-F1
#
_cell.length_a   1.000
_cell.length_b   1.000
_cell.length_c   1.000
_cell.angle_alpha   90.00
_cell.angle_beta   90.00
_cell.angle_gamma   90.00
#
_symmetry.space_group_name_H-M   'P 1'
#
loop_
_entity.id
_entity.type
_entity.pdbx_description
1 polymer ?
#
loop_
_entity_poly.entity_id
_entity_poly.type
_entity_poly.pdbx_seq_one_letter_code
_entity_poly.pdbx_strand_id
1 'polypeptide(L)'
;MKATIAALCFLVAVAYAIKVDAMIDGKIAKNSHAKGCIEKTNIKTVSRPIDEGALNPKCVKPPDCPGNDRTVYYYNRKGGCKSIQLGANCTDNGNYEKLEDCNKYCLPPPGKQARRA
;
A
#
# COMPACT_ATOMS: atom_id res chain seq x y z
N MET A 1 -9.90 9.31 -61.93
CA MET A 1 -8.81 9.78 -61.03
C MET A 1 -9.36 10.63 -59.87
N LYS A 2 -10.23 10.07 -59.01
CA LYS A 2 -10.79 10.76 -57.82
C LYS A 2 -10.56 10.02 -56.50
N ALA A 3 -10.26 8.72 -56.56
CA ALA A 3 -9.94 7.90 -55.38
C ALA A 3 -8.57 8.23 -54.75
N THR A 4 -7.66 8.86 -55.52
CA THR A 4 -6.29 9.15 -55.09
C THR A 4 -6.21 10.28 -54.06
N ILE A 5 -7.12 11.27 -54.13
CA ILE A 5 -7.13 12.42 -53.22
C ILE A 5 -7.58 12.00 -51.81
N ALA A 6 -8.59 11.12 -51.70
CA ALA A 6 -9.05 10.62 -50.41
C ALA A 6 -7.95 9.80 -49.71
N ALA A 7 -7.23 8.95 -50.46
CA ALA A 7 -6.12 8.17 -49.92
C ALA A 7 -4.97 9.07 -49.43
N LEU A 8 -4.65 10.14 -50.15
CA LEU A 8 -3.66 11.15 -49.72
C LEU A 8 -4.08 11.85 -48.43
N CYS A 9 -5.35 12.24 -48.28
CA CYS A 9 -5.84 12.89 -47.06
C CYS A 9 -5.76 11.96 -45.83
N PHE A 10 -6.11 10.68 -45.97
CA PHE A 10 -5.99 9.71 -44.88
C PHE A 10 -4.53 9.49 -44.46
N LEU A 11 -3.61 9.38 -45.42
CA LEU A 11 -2.19 9.22 -45.11
C LEU A 11 -1.60 10.44 -44.38
N VAL A 12 -1.99 11.66 -44.77
CA VAL A 12 -1.57 12.88 -44.09
C VAL A 12 -2.11 12.94 -42.66
N ALA A 13 -3.38 12.61 -42.44
CA ALA A 13 -3.99 12.60 -41.10
C ALA A 13 -3.31 11.58 -40.17
N VAL A 14 -3.03 10.36 -40.66
CA VAL A 14 -2.33 9.31 -39.89
C VAL A 14 -0.90 9.75 -39.55
N ALA A 15 -0.18 10.38 -40.48
CA ALA A 15 1.17 10.89 -40.23
C ALA A 15 1.20 12.01 -39.17
N TYR A 16 0.22 12.91 -39.18
CA TYR A 16 0.10 13.94 -38.14
C TYR A 16 -0.18 13.32 -36.77
N ALA A 17 -1.08 12.33 -36.68
CA ALA A 17 -1.41 11.65 -35.43
C ALA A 17 -0.20 10.91 -34.81
N ILE A 18 0.60 10.22 -35.62
CA ILE A 18 1.82 9.53 -35.15
C ILE A 18 2.88 10.54 -34.65
N LYS A 19 2.96 11.73 -35.26
CA LYS A 19 3.93 12.76 -34.84
C LYS A 19 3.60 13.40 -33.49
N VAL A 20 2.33 13.40 -33.08
CA VAL A 20 1.91 13.94 -31.76
C VAL A 20 2.20 12.96 -30.63
N ASP A 21 2.19 11.66 -30.90
CA ASP A 21 2.40 10.61 -29.88
C ASP A 21 3.89 10.41 -29.54
N ALA A 22 4.80 10.70 -30.48
CA ALA A 22 6.25 10.60 -30.27
C ALA A 22 6.88 11.76 -29.47
N MET A 23 6.09 12.67 -28.89
CA MET A 23 6.55 13.73 -27.96
C MET A 23 6.13 13.50 -26.50
N ILE A 24 5.48 12.36 -26.17
CA ILE A 24 5.16 11.97 -24.78
C ILE A 24 6.09 10.83 -24.33
N ASP A 25 7.39 10.95 -24.55
CA ASP A 25 8.38 10.24 -23.73
C ASP A 25 9.68 11.06 -23.68
N GLY A 26 9.79 11.92 -22.67
CA GLY A 26 10.95 12.81 -22.58
C GLY A 26 10.84 13.93 -21.56
N LYS A 27 10.95 13.58 -20.27
CA LYS A 27 11.34 14.46 -19.15
C LYS A 27 10.32 15.50 -18.68
N ILE A 28 9.51 15.11 -17.70
CA ILE A 28 9.17 16.00 -16.57
C ILE A 28 9.78 15.40 -15.29
N ALA A 29 11.10 15.56 -15.18
CA ALA A 29 11.77 15.63 -13.89
C ALA A 29 11.92 17.11 -13.54
N LYS A 30 10.92 17.70 -12.89
CA LYS A 30 11.08 18.92 -12.08
C LYS A 30 10.25 18.80 -10.81
N ASN A 31 10.97 18.34 -9.79
CA ASN A 31 10.83 18.68 -8.38
C ASN A 31 10.05 19.99 -8.18
N SER A 32 8.81 19.88 -7.72
CA SER A 32 8.00 21.04 -7.34
C SER A 32 7.73 20.96 -5.85
N HIS A 33 8.70 21.49 -5.11
CA HIS A 33 8.51 22.08 -3.80
C HIS A 33 7.54 23.26 -3.98
N ALA A 34 6.25 22.96 -4.16
CA ALA A 34 5.19 23.96 -4.16
C ALA A 34 4.85 24.27 -2.71
N LYS A 35 5.64 25.20 -2.14
CA LYS A 35 5.14 26.12 -1.12
C LYS A 35 4.01 26.93 -1.76
N GLY A 36 2.79 26.43 -1.64
CA GLY A 36 1.55 27.09 -2.02
C GLY A 36 0.69 27.27 -0.77
N CYS A 37 0.34 28.53 -0.50
CA CYS A 37 -0.15 29.02 0.78
C CYS A 37 -1.46 28.38 1.27
N ILE A 38 -1.45 27.95 2.53
CA ILE A 38 -2.44 28.22 3.58
C ILE A 38 -3.89 28.46 3.09
N GLU A 39 -4.66 27.40 2.90
CA GLU A 39 -6.09 27.48 3.21
C GLU A 39 -6.26 27.00 4.66
N LYS A 40 -6.62 27.94 5.53
CA LYS A 40 -6.96 27.71 6.94
C LYS A 40 -8.29 26.96 7.05
N THR A 41 -8.45 25.84 6.38
CA THR A 41 -9.52 24.92 6.74
C THR A 41 -8.96 24.00 7.80
N ASN A 42 -9.57 24.08 8.97
CA ASN A 42 -9.37 23.22 10.12
C ASN A 42 -9.75 21.78 9.74
N ILE A 43 -9.10 21.16 8.77
CA ILE A 43 -9.02 19.72 8.70
C ILE A 43 -7.97 19.41 9.76
N LYS A 44 -8.42 19.38 11.02
CA LYS A 44 -7.95 18.35 11.94
C LYS A 44 -8.04 17.08 11.11
N THR A 45 -6.95 16.69 10.46
CA THR A 45 -6.63 15.29 10.32
C THR A 45 -6.62 14.88 11.77
N VAL A 46 -7.77 14.42 12.25
CA VAL A 46 -7.86 13.65 13.46
C VAL A 46 -7.08 12.42 13.05
N SER A 47 -5.76 12.49 13.18
CA SER A 47 -4.91 11.37 13.49
C SER A 47 -5.59 10.80 14.72
N ARG A 48 -6.61 9.96 14.50
CA ARG A 48 -7.28 9.26 15.59
C ARG A 48 -6.11 8.61 16.31
N PRO A 49 -5.92 8.88 17.61
CA PRO A 49 -4.89 8.21 18.37
C PRO A 49 -4.98 6.74 17.99
N ILE A 50 -3.90 6.18 17.43
CA ILE A 50 -3.83 4.74 17.21
C ILE A 50 -4.09 4.21 18.60
N ASP A 51 -5.21 3.54 18.79
CA ASP A 51 -5.62 3.01 20.08
C ASP A 51 -4.40 2.29 20.68
N GLU A 52 -3.76 2.93 21.65
CA GLU A 52 -2.57 2.42 22.33
C GLU A 52 -2.97 1.38 23.38
N GLY A 53 -4.26 1.01 23.40
CA GLY A 53 -4.76 -0.12 24.15
C GLY A 53 -3.90 -1.36 23.90
N ALA A 54 -3.77 -2.16 24.95
CA ALA A 54 -2.93 -3.35 24.94
C ALA A 54 -3.31 -4.23 23.74
N LEU A 55 -2.44 -4.25 22.72
CA LEU A 55 -2.43 -5.32 21.73
C LEU A 55 -2.48 -6.61 22.54
N ASN A 56 -3.53 -7.40 22.34
CA ASN A 56 -3.64 -8.75 22.89
C ASN A 56 -2.23 -9.38 22.88
N PRO A 57 -1.71 -9.91 24.00
CA PRO A 57 -0.33 -10.38 24.07
C PRO A 57 0.05 -11.36 22.94
N LYS A 58 -0.93 -12.14 22.45
CA LYS A 58 -0.80 -13.07 21.31
C LYS A 58 -0.59 -12.36 19.95
N CYS A 59 -0.76 -11.05 19.88
CA CYS A 59 -0.53 -10.20 18.70
C CYS A 59 0.84 -9.51 18.73
N VAL A 60 1.56 -9.55 19.86
CA VAL A 60 2.87 -8.91 19.99
C VAL A 60 3.93 -9.77 19.30
N LYS A 61 4.90 -9.12 18.62
CA LYS A 61 6.04 -9.84 18.02
C LYS A 61 6.79 -10.61 19.10
N PRO A 62 7.03 -11.92 18.95
CA PRO A 62 7.85 -12.67 19.88
C PRO A 62 9.34 -12.25 19.76
N PRO A 63 10.18 -12.54 20.77
CA PRO A 63 11.62 -12.33 20.66
C PRO A 63 12.19 -13.06 19.44
N ASP A 64 13.15 -12.44 18.76
CA ASP A 64 13.83 -13.08 17.64
C ASP A 64 14.59 -14.30 18.15
N CYS A 65 14.21 -15.47 17.67
CA CYS A 65 14.74 -16.75 18.13
C CYS A 65 15.09 -17.61 16.91
N PRO A 66 16.38 -17.71 16.56
CA PRO A 66 16.82 -18.36 15.33
C PRO A 66 16.37 -19.81 15.22
N GLY A 67 15.96 -20.23 14.03
CA GLY A 67 15.57 -21.58 13.71
C GLY A 67 14.26 -21.64 12.92
N ASN A 68 13.80 -22.86 12.64
CA ASN A 68 12.67 -23.15 11.76
C ASN A 68 11.77 -24.28 12.30
N ASP A 69 11.75 -24.45 13.63
CA ASP A 69 10.97 -25.49 14.30
C ASP A 69 9.46 -25.26 14.14
N ARG A 70 9.02 -24.00 14.26
CA ARG A 70 7.61 -23.63 14.10
C ARG A 70 7.43 -22.24 13.55
N THR A 71 6.28 -22.02 12.91
CA THR A 71 5.87 -20.70 12.40
C THR A 71 4.69 -20.18 13.21
N VAL A 72 4.80 -18.94 13.68
CA VAL A 72 3.72 -18.24 14.39
C VAL A 72 3.44 -16.90 13.74
N TYR A 73 2.26 -16.34 14.01
CA TYR A 73 1.76 -15.09 13.44
C TYR A 73 1.57 -14.03 14.52
N TYR A 74 2.11 -12.85 14.26
CA TYR A 74 1.99 -11.66 15.11
C TYR A 74 1.49 -10.47 14.29
N TYR A 75 1.00 -9.43 14.96
CA TYR A 75 0.46 -8.25 14.31
C TYR A 75 1.48 -7.12 14.22
N ASN A 76 1.73 -6.64 13.01
CA ASN A 76 2.52 -5.44 12.73
C ASN A 76 1.59 -4.28 12.36
N ARG A 77 1.65 -3.18 13.12
CA ARG A 77 0.80 -1.99 12.88
C ARG A 77 0.92 -1.37 11.48
N LYS A 78 2.07 -1.52 10.82
CA LYS A 78 2.31 -1.01 9.45
C LYS A 78 1.93 -2.01 8.36
N GLY A 79 1.91 -3.31 8.66
CA GLY A 79 1.84 -4.37 7.66
C GLY A 79 0.78 -5.46 7.89
N GLY A 80 -0.04 -5.34 8.93
CA GLY A 80 -0.99 -6.37 9.35
C GLY A 80 -0.30 -7.59 9.99
N CYS A 81 -0.99 -8.74 9.96
CA CYS A 81 -0.43 -9.99 10.46
C CYS A 81 0.76 -10.47 9.60
N LYS A 82 1.85 -10.85 10.27
CA LYS A 82 3.11 -11.34 9.68
C LYS A 82 3.52 -12.66 10.35
N SER A 83 4.15 -13.54 9.58
CA SER A 83 4.75 -14.76 10.11
C SER A 83 6.18 -14.53 10.60
N ILE A 84 6.61 -15.36 11.55
CA ILE A 84 7.99 -15.50 11.99
C ILE A 84 8.27 -16.98 12.25
N GLN A 85 9.46 -17.44 11.86
CA GLN A 85 9.94 -18.78 12.20
C GLN A 85 10.70 -18.70 13.52
N LEU A 86 10.41 -19.62 14.42
CA LEU A 86 11.07 -19.76 15.71
C LEU A 86 11.83 -21.08 15.74
N GLY A 87 12.99 -21.08 16.37
CA GLY A 87 13.70 -22.31 16.71
C GLY A 87 13.01 -23.14 17.80
N ALA A 88 13.58 -24.32 18.05
CA ALA A 88 13.12 -25.19 19.13
C ALA A 88 13.31 -24.50 20.50
N ASN A 89 12.39 -24.73 21.43
CA ASN A 89 12.40 -24.19 22.81
C ASN A 89 12.25 -22.66 22.92
N CYS A 90 11.83 -21.97 21.86
CA CYS A 90 11.57 -20.52 21.90
C CYS A 90 10.20 -20.20 22.50
N THR A 91 10.09 -19.10 23.26
CA THR A 91 8.78 -18.54 23.67
C THR A 91 8.09 -17.86 22.49
N ASP A 92 6.77 -18.00 22.41
CA ASP A 92 5.94 -17.42 21.36
C ASP A 92 4.86 -16.47 21.91
N ASN A 93 4.85 -16.12 23.20
CA ASN A 93 3.77 -15.31 23.81
C ASN A 93 2.34 -15.86 23.56
N GLY A 94 2.22 -17.14 23.20
CA GLY A 94 0.99 -17.72 22.68
C GLY A 94 0.57 -17.15 21.32
N ASN A 95 1.48 -16.72 20.45
CA ASN A 95 1.14 -16.23 19.11
C ASN A 95 0.30 -17.26 18.33
N TYR A 96 -0.44 -16.79 17.33
CA TYR A 96 -1.34 -17.64 16.56
C TYR A 96 -0.55 -18.55 15.62
N GLU A 97 -0.95 -19.82 15.50
CA GLU A 97 -0.37 -20.74 14.51
C GLU A 97 -0.93 -20.52 13.10
N LYS A 98 -2.10 -19.87 13.00
CA LYS A 98 -2.79 -19.60 11.73
C LYS A 98 -2.88 -18.09 11.48
N LEU A 99 -2.64 -17.70 10.23
CA LEU A 99 -2.80 -16.33 9.76
C LEU A 99 -4.23 -15.81 9.97
N GLU A 100 -5.21 -16.68 9.78
CA GLU A 100 -6.64 -16.38 9.93
C GLU A 100 -6.99 -15.98 11.35
N ASP A 101 -6.49 -16.72 12.35
CA ASP A 101 -6.71 -16.39 13.76
C ASP A 101 -6.05 -15.07 14.13
N CYS A 102 -4.83 -14.80 13.64
CA CYS A 102 -4.20 -13.48 13.82
C CYS A 102 -5.08 -12.36 13.24
N ASN A 103 -5.57 -12.50 12.01
CA ASN A 103 -6.42 -11.48 11.38
C ASN A 103 -7.78 -11.33 12.07
N LYS A 104 -8.29 -12.40 12.69
CA LYS A 104 -9.58 -12.40 13.40
C LYS A 104 -9.50 -11.72 14.77
N TYR A 105 -8.39 -11.94 15.49
CA TYR A 105 -8.28 -11.54 16.91
C TYR A 105 -7.35 -10.35 17.16
N CYS A 106 -6.56 -9.92 16.17
CA CYS A 106 -5.75 -8.70 16.24
C CYS A 106 -6.47 -7.52 15.55
N LEU A 107 -6.03 -6.28 15.83
CA LEU A 107 -6.64 -5.05 15.29
C LEU A 107 -6.71 -5.08 13.75
N PRO A 108 -7.77 -4.56 13.11
CA PRO A 108 -7.80 -4.42 11.66
C PRO A 108 -6.70 -3.44 11.21
N PRO A 109 -6.08 -3.63 10.03
CA PRO A 109 -5.07 -2.69 9.51
C PRO A 109 -5.62 -1.25 9.50
N PRO A 110 -4.81 -0.24 9.90
CA PRO A 110 -5.22 1.16 9.80
C PRO A 110 -5.60 1.47 8.35
N GLY A 111 -6.79 2.08 8.16
CA GLY A 111 -7.37 2.35 6.83
C GLY A 111 -8.49 1.39 6.39
N LYS A 112 -8.72 0.27 7.10
CA LYS A 112 -9.90 -0.62 6.90
C LYS A 112 -10.93 -0.53 8.04
N GLN A 113 -10.93 0.57 8.79
CA GLN A 113 -12.09 0.90 9.62
C GLN A 113 -13.20 1.29 8.66
N ALA A 114 -14.00 0.32 8.22
CA ALA A 114 -15.24 0.58 7.52
C ALA A 114 -15.98 1.65 8.31
N ARG A 115 -16.14 2.82 7.69
CA ARG A 115 -17.03 3.87 8.20
C ARG A 115 -18.37 3.15 8.39
N ARG A 116 -18.81 2.96 9.63
CA ARG A 116 -20.19 2.55 9.91
C ARG A 116 -21.06 3.60 9.21
N ALA A 117 -21.76 3.18 8.16
CA ALA A 117 -22.84 3.94 7.57
C ALA A 117 -24.01 3.97 8.54
#